data_AF-A0A9J6HCY0-F1
#
_entry.id   AF-A0A9J6HCY0-F1
#
_cell.length_a   1.000
_cell.length_b   1.000
_cell.length_c   1.000
_cell.angle_alpha   90.00
_cell.angle_beta   90.00
_cell.angle_gamma   90.00
#
_symmetry.space_group_name_H-M   'P 1'
#
loop_
_entity.id
_entity.type
_entity.pdbx_description
1 polymer ?
#
loop_
_entity_poly.entity_id
_entity_poly.type
_entity_poly.pdbx_seq_one_letter_code
_entity_poly.pdbx_strand_id
1 'polypeptide(L)'
;MLCGGVYFIQIKNFHLATHVMDYWCRRPEPFSTMSPAEWKALAIPVDPSGNYSRCTVREPPDGGTGARVVPCTEWEFDLSEYGGNMVSAWNLVCERRWLKTLSVVLHITTAMVVVPLAGVLADIWP
;
A
#
# COMPACT_ATOMS: atom_id res chain seq x y z
N MET A 1 -18.07 -2.44 -29.42
CA MET A 1 -16.90 -3.30 -29.12
C MET A 1 -15.80 -2.63 -28.26
N LEU A 2 -15.80 -1.29 -28.10
CA LEU A 2 -14.79 -0.59 -27.27
C LEU A 2 -14.99 -0.74 -25.74
N CYS A 3 -16.19 -1.07 -25.25
CA CYS A 3 -16.44 -1.25 -23.81
C CYS A 3 -15.67 -2.42 -23.18
N GLY A 4 -15.47 -3.53 -23.91
CA GLY A 4 -14.80 -4.72 -23.35
C GLY A 4 -13.31 -4.51 -23.11
N GLY A 5 -12.60 -3.90 -24.07
CA GLY A 5 -11.15 -3.71 -23.98
C GLY A 5 -10.70 -2.81 -22.83
N VAL A 6 -11.46 -1.74 -22.53
CA VAL A 6 -11.18 -0.84 -21.42
C VAL A 6 -11.40 -1.53 -20.07
N TYR A 7 -12.43 -2.39 -19.97
CA TYR A 7 -12.75 -3.14 -18.76
C TYR A 7 -11.64 -4.15 -18.38
N PHE A 8 -11.08 -4.87 -19.37
CA PHE A 8 -10.01 -5.85 -19.14
C PHE A 8 -8.69 -5.21 -18.67
N ILE A 9 -8.37 -3.99 -19.13
CA ILE A 9 -7.17 -3.27 -18.69
C ILE A 9 -7.31 -2.81 -17.22
N GLN A 10 -8.49 -2.36 -16.82
CA GLN A 10 -8.76 -1.96 -15.43
C GLN A 10 -8.67 -3.14 -14.45
N ILE A 11 -9.15 -4.33 -14.84
CA ILE A 11 -9.09 -5.54 -14.01
C ILE A 11 -7.64 -5.96 -13.73
N LYS A 12 -6.75 -5.93 -14.74
CA LYS A 12 -5.33 -6.30 -14.55
C LYS A 12 -4.60 -5.38 -13.57
N ASN A 13 -4.84 -4.06 -13.67
CA ASN A 13 -4.25 -3.09 -12.76
C ASN A 13 -4.79 -3.25 -11.33
N PHE A 14 -6.08 -3.57 -11.19
CA PHE A 14 -6.69 -3.81 -9.89
C PHE A 14 -6.15 -5.09 -9.22
N HIS A 15 -5.94 -6.17 -9.97
CA HIS A 15 -5.33 -7.40 -9.43
C HIS A 15 -3.91 -7.16 -8.91
N LEU A 16 -3.09 -6.34 -9.59
CA LEU A 16 -1.76 -5.96 -9.11
C LEU A 16 -1.81 -5.10 -7.83
N ALA A 17 -2.92 -4.39 -7.60
CA ALA A 17 -3.15 -3.64 -6.36
C ALA A 17 -3.56 -4.55 -5.17
N THR A 18 -3.97 -5.80 -5.43
CA THR A 18 -4.37 -6.76 -4.38
C THR A 18 -3.22 -7.62 -3.84
N HIS A 19 -2.08 -7.68 -4.55
CA HIS A 19 -0.96 -8.47 -4.08
C HIS A 19 -0.33 -7.82 -2.83
N VAL A 20 -0.19 -8.62 -1.77
CA VAL A 20 0.45 -8.17 -0.53
C VAL A 20 1.95 -8.24 -0.77
N MET A 21 2.55 -7.10 -1.09
CA MET A 21 4.00 -6.97 -1.12
C MET A 21 4.53 -6.89 0.31
N ASP A 22 5.71 -7.43 0.55
CA ASP A 22 6.39 -7.20 1.82
C ASP A 22 6.91 -5.76 1.86
N TYR A 23 6.64 -5.12 3.00
CA TYR A 23 7.03 -3.75 3.27
C TYR A 23 7.53 -3.63 4.69
N TRP A 24 8.44 -2.70 4.89
CA TRP A 24 9.01 -2.37 6.19
C TRP A 24 9.21 -0.88 6.33
N CYS A 25 9.52 -0.45 7.54
CA CYS A 25 9.76 0.95 7.83
C CYS A 25 11.06 1.40 7.18
N ARG A 26 10.99 2.52 6.48
CA ARG A 26 12.16 3.11 5.82
C ARG A 26 13.20 3.47 6.87
N ARG A 27 14.45 3.32 6.47
CA ARG A 27 15.57 3.61 7.34
C ARG A 27 15.86 5.12 7.41
N PRO A 28 16.03 5.70 8.60
CA PRO A 28 16.41 7.10 8.75
C PRO A 28 17.89 7.34 8.42
N GLU A 29 18.21 8.59 8.05
CA GLU A 29 19.58 9.11 7.86
C GLU A 29 20.23 9.33 9.24
N PRO A 30 20.79 8.28 9.86
CA PRO A 30 22.21 7.98 9.67
C PRO A 30 22.50 6.52 9.29
N PHE A 31 21.47 5.68 9.19
CA PHE A 31 21.63 4.25 8.94
C PHE A 31 21.47 3.90 7.47
N SER A 32 21.20 4.86 6.57
CA SER A 32 20.95 4.68 5.12
C SER A 32 21.98 3.78 4.41
N THR A 33 23.20 3.68 4.93
CA THR A 33 24.29 2.82 4.45
C THR A 33 24.19 1.32 4.78
N MET A 34 23.37 0.93 5.76
CA MET A 34 23.22 -0.47 6.22
C MET A 34 22.48 -1.36 5.19
N SER A 35 22.52 -2.69 5.33
CA SER A 35 21.68 -3.56 4.49
C SER A 35 20.22 -3.61 4.99
N PRO A 36 19.21 -3.81 4.11
CA PRO A 36 17.81 -3.91 4.52
C PRO A 36 17.54 -5.04 5.51
N ALA A 37 18.27 -6.16 5.40
CA ALA A 37 18.12 -7.31 6.28
C ALA A 37 18.60 -7.01 7.70
N GLU A 38 19.76 -6.38 7.85
CA GLU A 38 20.29 -6.01 9.16
C GLU A 38 19.42 -4.95 9.84
N TRP A 39 18.93 -3.97 9.06
CA TRP A 39 18.00 -2.96 9.56
C TRP A 39 16.70 -3.60 10.08
N LYS A 40 16.12 -4.53 9.32
CA LYS A 40 14.92 -5.27 9.73
C LYS A 40 15.13 -5.98 11.07
N ALA A 41 16.27 -6.64 11.26
CA ALA A 41 16.58 -7.35 12.51
C ALA A 41 16.77 -6.40 13.71
N LEU A 42 17.35 -5.22 13.48
CA LEU A 42 17.68 -4.26 14.55
C LEU A 42 16.49 -3.39 14.97
N ALA A 43 15.81 -2.80 13.99
CA ALA A 43 14.87 -1.70 14.22
C ALA A 43 13.41 -2.16 14.34
N ILE A 44 13.06 -3.31 13.77
CA ILE A 44 11.67 -3.75 13.74
C ILE A 44 11.40 -4.65 14.95
N PRO A 45 10.47 -4.28 15.85
CA PRO A 45 10.10 -5.12 16.96
C PRO A 45 9.37 -6.38 16.45
N VAL A 46 9.64 -7.49 17.13
CA VAL A 46 8.97 -8.77 16.90
C VAL A 46 7.74 -8.80 17.79
N ASP A 47 6.58 -9.08 17.20
CA ASP A 47 5.33 -9.28 17.92
C ASP A 47 5.43 -10.51 18.83
N PRO A 48 4.56 -10.65 19.85
CA PRO A 48 4.53 -11.84 20.72
C PRO A 48 4.38 -13.16 19.95
N SER A 49 3.84 -13.10 18.74
CA SER A 49 3.68 -14.23 17.80
C SER A 49 4.96 -14.62 17.06
N GLY A 50 6.09 -13.95 17.30
CA GLY A 50 7.37 -14.22 16.64
C GLY A 50 7.52 -13.64 15.23
N ASN A 51 6.58 -12.80 14.78
CA ASN A 51 6.64 -12.15 13.47
C ASN A 51 7.11 -10.70 13.59
N TYR A 52 7.80 -10.18 12.57
CA TYR A 52 8.20 -8.78 12.50
C TYR A 52 6.98 -7.87 12.34
N SER A 53 6.87 -6.85 13.19
CA SER A 53 5.82 -5.84 13.09
C SER A 53 5.99 -4.98 11.84
N ARG A 54 4.93 -4.80 11.05
CA ARG A 54 5.01 -4.11 9.73
C ARG A 54 4.79 -2.60 9.80
N CYS A 55 4.30 -2.10 10.92
CA CYS A 55 3.82 -0.72 11.06
C CYS A 55 4.55 0.09 12.13
N THR A 56 5.49 -0.53 12.83
CA THR A 56 6.15 0.06 14.00
C THR A 56 7.65 -0.14 13.92
N VAL A 57 8.39 0.85 14.42
CA VAL A 57 9.86 0.83 14.48
C VAL A 57 10.29 1.24 15.89
N ARG A 58 11.44 0.71 16.32
CA ARG A 58 12.11 1.18 17.54
C ARG A 58 12.88 2.45 17.22
N GLU A 59 12.55 3.51 17.92
CA GLU A 59 13.31 4.77 17.89
C GLU A 59 14.60 4.59 18.71
N PRO A 60 15.77 5.07 18.22
CA PRO A 60 16.96 5.15 19.04
C PRO A 60 16.67 5.95 20.32
N PRO A 61 17.28 5.61 21.46
CA PRO A 61 17.07 6.36 22.69
C PRO A 61 17.66 7.77 22.56
N ASP A 62 16.81 8.77 22.36
CA ASP A 62 17.17 10.19 22.38
C ASP A 62 17.36 10.68 23.81
N GLY A 63 18.40 10.18 24.48
CA GLY A 63 18.78 10.59 25.84
C GLY A 63 17.80 10.17 26.95
N GLY A 64 16.73 9.44 26.62
CA GLY A 64 15.78 8.85 27.55
C GLY A 64 15.93 7.32 27.62
N THR A 65 15.90 6.76 28.82
CA THR A 65 16.04 5.32 29.08
C THR A 65 14.86 4.53 28.50
N GLY A 66 14.98 4.09 27.25
CA GLY A 66 14.12 3.07 26.65
C GLY A 66 13.96 3.22 25.14
N ALA A 67 14.14 2.13 24.39
CA ALA A 67 13.75 2.08 22.98
C ALA A 67 12.23 2.19 22.87
N ARG A 68 11.73 3.34 22.41
CA ARG A 68 10.29 3.57 22.26
C ARG A 68 9.81 3.00 20.93
N VAL A 69 8.64 2.36 20.95
CA VAL A 69 7.99 1.86 19.73
C VAL A 69 7.12 2.97 19.16
N VAL A 70 7.41 3.41 17.94
CA VAL A 70 6.70 4.49 17.25
C VAL A 70 6.12 4.01 15.92
N PRO A 71 5.01 4.60 15.45
CA PRO A 71 4.48 4.30 14.12
C PRO A 71 5.41 4.82 13.03
N CYS A 72 5.52 4.07 11.94
CA CYS A 72 6.37 4.45 10.81
C CYS A 72 5.72 5.52 9.94
N THR A 73 6.51 6.52 9.53
CA THR A 73 6.09 7.62 8.66
C THR A 73 6.42 7.36 7.19
N GLU A 74 7.48 6.58 6.94
CA GLU A 74 7.95 6.20 5.61
C GLU A 74 8.17 4.69 5.52
N TRP A 75 7.99 4.15 4.31
CA TRP A 75 8.06 2.72 4.04
C TRP A 75 8.97 2.41 2.85
N GLU A 76 9.58 1.24 2.90
CA GLU A 76 10.34 0.64 1.82
C GLU A 76 9.70 -0.71 1.47
N PHE A 77 9.60 -1.00 0.18
CA PHE A 77 8.85 -2.15 -0.36
C PHE A 77 9.80 -3.08 -1.09
N ASP A 78 9.58 -4.38 -0.95
CA ASP A 78 10.28 -5.36 -1.79
C ASP A 78 9.66 -5.37 -3.20
N LEU A 79 10.37 -4.83 -4.18
CA LEU A 79 9.91 -4.72 -5.56
C LEU A 79 10.38 -5.88 -6.45
N SER A 80 11.05 -6.89 -5.88
CA SER A 80 11.70 -7.96 -6.64
C SER A 80 10.75 -8.82 -7.47
N GLU A 81 9.53 -9.05 -6.96
CA GLU A 81 8.59 -9.99 -7.57
C GLU A 81 7.61 -9.33 -8.56
N TYR A 82 7.08 -8.14 -8.25
CA TYR A 82 6.02 -7.50 -9.06
C TYR A 82 6.30 -6.05 -9.46
N GLY A 83 7.45 -5.49 -9.10
CA GLY A 83 7.76 -4.07 -9.33
C GLY A 83 6.88 -3.11 -8.51
N GLY A 84 6.96 -1.82 -8.82
CA GLY A 84 6.21 -0.77 -8.13
C GLY A 84 4.72 -0.78 -8.47
N ASN A 85 3.86 -0.72 -7.45
CA ASN A 85 2.41 -0.69 -7.60
C ASN A 85 1.79 0.56 -6.93
N MET A 86 0.46 0.72 -7.04
CA MET A 86 -0.25 1.86 -6.44
C MET A 86 -0.05 1.93 -4.91
N VAL A 87 0.16 0.80 -4.23
CA VAL A 87 0.38 0.76 -2.79
C VAL A 87 1.75 1.33 -2.43
N SER A 88 2.80 0.95 -3.18
CA SER A 88 4.16 1.44 -2.97
C SER A 88 4.35 2.90 -3.39
N ALA A 89 3.61 3.34 -4.42
CA ALA A 89 3.67 4.72 -4.91
C ALA A 89 3.09 5.73 -3.91
N TRP A 90 2.03 5.35 -3.19
CA TRP A 90 1.27 6.25 -2.31
C TRP A 90 1.37 5.88 -0.82
N ASN A 91 2.22 4.93 -0.45
CA ASN A 91 2.40 4.46 0.92
C ASN A 91 1.06 4.08 1.60
N LEU A 92 0.21 3.33 0.88
CA LEU A 92 -1.15 2.99 1.33
C LEU A 92 -1.15 1.80 2.30
N VAL A 93 -0.33 1.87 3.34
CA VAL A 93 -0.14 0.83 4.37
C VAL A 93 -0.46 1.37 5.76
N CYS A 94 -0.62 0.47 6.74
CA CYS A 94 -0.86 0.83 8.14
C CYS A 94 -2.02 1.82 8.32
N GLU A 95 -1.76 3.02 8.83
CA GLU A 95 -2.77 4.08 9.03
C GLU A 95 -3.47 4.48 7.73
N ARG A 96 -2.79 4.39 6.58
CA ARG A 96 -3.33 4.75 5.26
C ARG A 96 -4.01 3.57 4.55
N ARG A 97 -4.17 2.42 5.22
CA ARG A 97 -4.80 1.23 4.61
C ARG A 97 -6.23 1.49 4.17
N TRP A 98 -6.99 2.32 4.89
CA TRP A 98 -8.39 2.64 4.57
C TRP A 98 -8.53 3.37 3.23
N LEU A 99 -7.52 4.12 2.78
CA LEU A 99 -7.52 4.79 1.49
C LEU A 99 -7.59 3.80 0.32
N LYS A 100 -7.03 2.58 0.50
CA LYS A 100 -7.20 1.50 -0.48
C LYS A 100 -8.67 1.12 -0.59
N THR A 101 -9.31 0.87 0.55
CA THR A 101 -10.74 0.54 0.62
C THR A 101 -11.59 1.65 0.01
N LEU A 102 -11.27 2.92 0.29
CA LEU A 102 -11.95 4.07 -0.29
C LEU A 102 -11.87 4.06 -1.82
N SER A 103 -10.68 3.80 -2.39
CA SER A 103 -10.49 3.72 -3.84
C SER A 103 -11.40 2.66 -4.48
N VAL A 104 -11.51 1.48 -3.85
CA VAL A 104 -12.41 0.42 -4.30
C VAL A 104 -13.87 0.85 -4.23
N VAL A 105 -14.29 1.46 -3.11
CA VAL A 105 -15.66 1.94 -2.94
C VAL A 105 -16.02 3.00 -3.97
N LEU A 106 -15.12 3.96 -4.21
CA LEU A 106 -15.30 4.98 -5.25
C LEU A 106 -15.42 4.36 -6.64
N HIS A 107 -14.59 3.35 -6.95
CA HIS A 107 -14.68 2.65 -8.23
C HIS A 107 -16.03 1.96 -8.41
N ILE A 108 -16.49 1.19 -7.42
CA ILE A 108 -17.76 0.46 -7.48
C ILE A 108 -18.94 1.43 -7.54
N THR A 109 -18.97 2.45 -6.68
CA THR A 109 -20.05 3.45 -6.67
C THR A 109 -20.13 4.23 -7.98
N THR A 110 -18.98 4.61 -8.54
CA THR A 110 -18.91 5.23 -9.87
C THR A 110 -19.48 4.29 -10.92
N ALA A 111 -19.09 3.01 -10.94
CA ALA A 111 -19.63 2.05 -11.90
C ALA A 111 -21.16 1.89 -11.76
N MET A 112 -21.68 1.84 -10.53
CA MET A 112 -23.12 1.74 -10.27
C MET A 112 -23.93 2.94 -10.77
N VAL A 113 -23.33 4.13 -10.81
CA VAL A 113 -24.00 5.35 -11.28
C VAL A 113 -23.79 5.56 -12.78
N VAL A 114 -22.56 5.41 -13.27
CA VAL A 114 -22.18 5.72 -14.65
C VAL A 114 -22.76 4.70 -15.64
N VAL A 115 -22.80 3.41 -15.30
CA VAL A 115 -23.29 2.38 -16.22
C VAL A 115 -24.78 2.55 -16.56
N PRO A 116 -25.70 2.74 -15.59
CA PRO A 116 -27.11 3.00 -15.90
C PRO A 116 -27.32 4.30 -16.68
N LEU A 117 -26.62 5.37 -16.33
CA LEU A 117 -26.71 6.66 -17.03
C LEU A 117 -26.28 6.53 -18.49
N ALA A 118 -25.17 5.84 -18.75
CA ALA A 118 -24.71 5.58 -20.10
C ALA A 118 -25.71 4.73 -20.91
N GLY A 119 -26.40 3.78 -20.26
CA GLY A 119 -27.48 3.01 -20.88
C GLY A 119 -28.64 3.90 -21.33
N VAL A 120 -29.15 4.76 -20.44
CA VAL A 120 -30.24 5.69 -20.77
C VAL A 120 -29.84 6.66 -21.89
N LEU A 121 -28.59 7.15 -21.88
CA LEU A 121 -28.09 8.03 -22.94
C LEU A 121 -27.94 7.29 -24.28
N ALA A 122 -27.59 6.01 -24.27
CA ALA A 122 -27.50 5.21 -25.49
C ALA A 122 -28.87 5.00 -26.15
N ASP A 123 -29.92 4.81 -25.33
CA ASP A 123 -31.29 4.63 -25.83
C ASP A 123 -31.88 5.94 -26.41
N ILE A 124 -31.38 7.10 -25.96
CA ILE A 124 -31.85 8.42 -26.40
C ILE A 124 -31.16 8.90 -27.68
N TRP A 125 -30.03 8.29 -28.05
CA TRP A 125 -29.29 8.65 -29.25
C TRP A 125 -29.94 8.01 -30.49
N PRO A 126 -30.35 8.80 -31.52
CA PRO A 126 -30.99 8.30 -32.73
C PRO A 126 -30.05 7.53 -33.68
#